data_AF-A0A945SN73-F1
#
_entry.id   AF-A0A945SN73-F1
#
_cell.length_a   1.000
_cell.length_b   1.000
_cell.length_c   1.000
_cell.angle_alpha   90.00
_cell.angle_beta   90.00
_cell.angle_gamma   90.00
#
_symmetry.space_group_name_H-M   'P 1'
#
loop_
_entity.id
_entity.type
_entity.pdbx_description
1 polymer ?
#
loop_
_entity_poly.entity_id
_entity_poly.type
_entity_poly.pdbx_seq_one_letter_code
_entity_poly.pdbx_strand_id
1 'polypeptide(L)' 'MQDALPKKTLQGKTILVTRPAHQAAALMSLIKQAGGDALPFPTIEILPPQNPQPAITQFQQLEQFDILLFIS' A
#
# COMPACT_ATOMS: atom_id res chain seq x y z
N MET A 1 5.31 23.92 21.06
CA MET A 1 5.06 23.78 19.61
C MET A 1 3.60 23.41 19.46
N GLN A 2 2.77 24.28 18.88
CA GLN A 2 1.32 24.08 18.82
C GLN A 2 1.04 22.98 17.79
N ASP A 3 0.65 21.79 18.23
CA ASP A 3 0.02 20.78 17.37
C ASP A 3 -1.33 21.33 16.94
N ALA A 4 -1.40 21.85 15.71
CA ALA A 4 -2.66 22.25 15.11
C ALA A 4 -3.55 21.00 15.01
N LEU A 5 -4.75 21.05 15.57
CA LEU A 5 -5.76 20.00 15.47
C LEU A 5 -5.84 19.51 14.00
N PRO A 6 -5.85 18.19 13.74
CA PRO A 6 -5.85 17.67 12.39
C PRO A 6 -7.03 18.25 11.61
N LYS A 7 -6.70 19.00 10.55
CA LYS A 7 -7.67 19.68 9.70
C LYS A 7 -8.53 18.60 9.04
N LYS A 8 -9.84 18.59 9.31
CA LYS A 8 -10.79 17.61 8.75
C LYS A 8 -11.08 17.88 7.27
N THR A 9 -10.06 17.75 6.42
CA THR A 9 -10.14 18.08 4.99
C THR A 9 -11.11 17.20 4.19
N LEU A 10 -11.49 16.04 4.72
CA LEU A 10 -12.39 15.09 4.05
C LEU A 10 -13.79 15.05 4.67
N GLN A 11 -14.15 16.00 5.53
CA GLN A 11 -15.46 16.00 6.19
C GLN A 11 -16.62 15.91 5.19
N GLY A 12 -17.54 14.98 5.43
CA GLY A 12 -18.72 14.73 4.59
C GLY A 12 -18.41 14.07 3.24
N LYS A 13 -17.19 13.59 3.01
CA LYS A 13 -16.81 12.86 1.80
C LYS A 13 -16.67 11.37 2.10
N THR A 14 -17.20 10.55 1.20
CA THR A 14 -16.92 9.11 1.15
C THR A 14 -15.87 8.85 0.08
N ILE A 15 -14.77 8.21 0.46
CA ILE A 15 -13.66 7.89 -0.44
C ILE A 15 -13.69 6.40 -0.77
N LEU A 16 -13.79 6.08 -2.05
CA LEU A 16 -13.67 4.72 -2.55
C LEU A 16 -12.20 4.30 -2.53
N VAL A 17 -11.88 3.23 -1.80
CA VAL A 17 -10.49 2.74 -1.64
C VAL A 17 -10.29 1.50 -2.49
N THR A 18 -9.54 1.64 -3.59
CA THR A 18 -9.31 0.58 -4.59
C THR A 18 -8.05 -0.27 -4.37
N ARG A 19 -7.30 0.01 -3.29
CA ARG A 19 -6.08 -0.72 -2.92
C ARG A 19 -6.35 -2.20 -2.62
N PRO A 20 -5.34 -3.08 -2.76
CA PRO A 20 -5.44 -4.46 -2.29
C PRO A 20 -5.92 -4.52 -0.84
N ALA A 21 -6.80 -5.47 -0.52
CA ALA A 21 -7.48 -5.52 0.78
C ALA A 21 -6.50 -5.50 1.95
N HIS A 22 -5.42 -6.27 1.88
CA HIS A 22 -4.39 -6.37 2.91
C HIS A 22 -3.53 -5.09 3.05
N GLN A 23 -3.54 -4.17 2.08
CA GLN A 23 -2.81 -2.90 2.11
C GLN A 23 -3.72 -1.68 2.35
N ALA A 24 -5.04 -1.86 2.37
CA ALA A 24 -6.00 -0.76 2.43
C ALA A 24 -6.13 -0.15 3.83
N ALA A 25 -5.89 -0.92 4.89
CA ALA A 25 -6.19 -0.55 6.27
C ALA A 25 -5.54 0.79 6.71
N ALA A 26 -4.26 0.98 6.40
CA ALA A 26 -3.53 2.20 6.76
C ALA A 26 -4.15 3.45 6.10
N LEU A 27 -4.46 3.37 4.80
CA LEU A 27 -5.08 4.47 4.06
C LEU A 27 -6.49 4.78 4.58
N MET A 28 -7.28 3.74 4.86
CA MET A 28 -8.63 3.90 5.43
C MET A 28 -8.59 4.60 6.79
N SER A 29 -7.59 4.30 7.62
CA SER A 29 -7.37 4.98 8.90
C SER A 29 -7.07 6.47 8.70
N LEU A 30 -6.19 6.81 7.76
CA LEU A 30 -5.86 8.21 7.44
C LEU A 30 -7.07 8.98 6.91
N ILE A 31 -7.92 8.36 6.08
CA ILE A 31 -9.16 8.98 5.59
C ILE A 31 -10.10 9.31 6.76
N LYS A 32 -10.28 8.36 7.69
CA LYS A 32 -11.10 8.56 8.89
C LYS A 32 -10.55 9.65 9.80
N GLN A 33 -9.23 9.69 10.00
CA GLN A 33 -8.56 10.74 10.78
C GLN A 33 -8.75 12.13 10.14
N ALA A 34 -8.75 12.21 8.81
CA ALA A 34 -9.07 13.43 8.06
C ALA A 34 -10.57 13.78 8.02
N GLY A 35 -11.42 13.02 8.73
CA GLY A 35 -12.85 13.27 8.89
C GLY A 35 -13.74 12.72 7.77
N GLY A 36 -13.20 11.92 6.85
CA GLY A 36 -13.97 11.28 5.77
C GLY A 36 -14.34 9.84 6.10
N ASP A 37 -15.26 9.28 5.32
CA ASP A 37 -15.58 7.86 5.33
C ASP A 37 -14.76 7.12 4.27
N ALA A 38 -14.34 5.89 4.59
CA ALA A 38 -13.59 5.06 3.65
C ALA A 38 -14.42 3.83 3.27
N LEU A 39 -14.78 3.73 1.99
CA LEU A 39 -15.51 2.60 1.41
C LEU A 39 -14.51 1.66 0.71
N PRO A 40 -14.23 0.46 1.27
CA PRO A 40 -13.31 -0.48 0.64
C PRO A 40 -13.92 -1.07 -0.63
N PHE A 41 -13.16 -1.07 -1.72
CA PHE A 41 -13.52 -1.68 -3.00
C PHE A 41 -12.26 -2.17 -3.71
N PRO A 42 -11.60 -3.25 -3.24
CA PRO A 42 -10.35 -3.72 -3.81
C PRO A 42 -10.51 -4.09 -5.29
N THR A 43 -9.72 -3.47 -6.17
CA THR A 43 -9.75 -3.76 -7.62
C THR A 43 -8.51 -4.53 -8.10
N ILE A 44 -7.56 -4.77 -7.21
CA ILE A 44 -6.30 -5.46 -7.48
C ILE A 44 -6.04 -6.46 -6.35
N GLU A 45 -5.61 -7.67 -6.71
CA GLU A 45 -5.09 -8.69 -5.80
C GLU A 45 -3.59 -8.86 -6.02
N ILE A 46 -2.84 -9.01 -4.92
CA ILE A 46 -1.41 -9.32 -4.97
C ILE A 46 -1.26 -10.82 -4.81
N LEU A 47 -0.74 -11.47 -5.85
CA LEU A 47 -0.52 -12.91 -5.90
C LEU A 47 0.96 -13.20 -6.15
N PRO A 48 1.47 -14.36 -5.71
CA PRO A 48 2.80 -14.81 -6.11
C PRO A 48 2.89 -14.94 -7.64
N PRO A 49 4.08 -14.79 -8.24
CA PRO A 49 4.26 -15.00 -9.67
C PRO A 49 3.92 -16.43 -10.05
N GLN A 50 3.29 -16.63 -11.21
CA GLN A 50 2.95 -17.96 -11.72
C GLN A 50 4.17 -18.86 -11.88
N ASN A 51 5.33 -18.27 -12.20
CA ASN A 51 6.61 -18.97 -12.25
C ASN A 51 7.70 -18.17 -11.53
N PRO A 52 8.12 -18.56 -10.31
CA PRO A 52 9.18 -17.89 -9.57
C PRO A 52 10.60 -18.32 -10.02
N GLN A 53 10.74 -19.35 -10.85
CA GLN A 53 12.03 -19.95 -11.20
C GLN A 53 13.06 -18.97 -11.78
N PRO A 54 12.68 -18.00 -12.64
CA PRO A 54 13.63 -17.00 -13.15
C PRO A 54 14.25 -16.18 -12.02
N ALA A 55 13.43 -15.69 -11.07
CA ALA A 55 13.91 -14.91 -9.93
C ALA A 55 14.79 -15.75 -9.01
N ILE A 56 14.41 -17.01 -8.73
CA ILE A 56 15.21 -17.93 -7.92
C ILE A 56 16.59 -18.17 -8.55
N THR A 57 16.64 -18.35 -9.87
CA THR A 57 17.91 -18.58 -10.60
C THR A 57 18.82 -17.35 -10.50
N GLN A 58 18.26 -16.14 -10.62
CA GLN A 58 19.00 -14.89 -10.40
C GLN A 58 19.47 -14.76 -8.95
N PHE A 59 18.66 -15.17 -7.97
CA PHE A 59 19.04 -15.15 -6.56
C PHE A 59 20.21 -16.10 -6.22
N GLN A 60 20.41 -17.17 -6.99
CA GLN A 60 21.57 -18.06 -6.83
C GLN A 60 22.88 -17.42 -7.29
N GLN A 61 22.82 -16.28 -7.99
CA GLN A 61 23.96 -15.56 -8.53
C GLN A 61 24.11 -14.17 -7.91
N LEU A 62 23.54 -13.94 -6.72
CA LEU A 62 23.54 -12.62 -6.06
C LEU A 62 24.94 -12.02 -5.89
N GLU A 63 25.98 -12.85 -5.75
CA GLU A 63 27.37 -12.42 -5.61
C GLU A 63 27.90 -11.64 -6.83
N GLN A 64 27.18 -11.69 -7.97
CA GLN A 64 27.51 -10.93 -9.18
C GLN A 64 26.98 -9.49 -9.17
N PHE A 65 26.15 -9.12 -8.18
CA PHE A 65 25.50 -7.82 -8.11
C PHE A 65 25.96 -7.04 -6.88
N ASP A 66 26.27 -5.76 -7.05
CA ASP A 66 26.69 -4.89 -5.93
C ASP A 66 25.52 -4.47 -5.04
N ILE A 67 24.30 -4.41 -5.58
CA ILE A 67 23.11 -3.87 -4.92
C ILE A 67 21.87 -4.69 -5.27
N LEU A 68 21.02 -4.91 -4.26
CA LEU A 68 19.66 -5.43 -4.42
C LEU A 68 18.65 -4.38 -3.95
N LEU A 69 17.61 -4.12 -4.75
CA LEU A 69 16.56 -3.14 -4.45
C LEU A 69 15.19 -3.83 -4.33
N PHE A 70 14.46 -3.50 -3.28
CA PHE A 70 13.07 -3.92 -3.04
C PHE A 70 12.15 -2.70 -3.14
N ILE A 71 11.07 -2.79 -3.92
CA ILE A 71 10.28 -1.62 -4.36
C ILE A 71 8.82 -1.58 -3.88
N SER A 72 8.38 -2.52 -3.04
CA SER A 72 7.00 -2.52 -2.52
C SER A 72 6.83 -3.40 -1.30
#